data_AF-A0A178LM58-F1
#
_entry.id   AF-A0A178LM58-F1
#
_cell.length_a   1.000
_cell.length_b   1.000
_cell.length_c   1.000
_cell.angle_alpha   90.00
_cell.angle_beta   90.00
_cell.angle_gamma   90.00
#
_symmetry.space_group_name_H-M   'P 1'
#
loop_
_entity.id
_entity.type
_entity.pdbx_description
1 polymer ?
#
loop_
_entity_poly.entity_id
_entity_poly.type
_entity_poly.pdbx_seq_one_letter_code
_entity_poly.pdbx_strand_id
1 'polypeptide(L)'
;MIKAWLTSAILVVSLELQAAPLTVVAIESDPLSLLDPLGKPLGSLSRDRLPQLPLPVLSTNELDLVEVQLDGRRVWLDRMDVRLNQGAEVKMPCAKLASGTADRSSGATLGYGAGCAKE
;
A
#
# COMPACT_ATOMS: atom_id res chain seq x y z
N MET A 1 -49.60 0.15 -42.37
CA MET A 1 -49.80 -0.71 -41.17
C MET A 1 -48.76 -1.83 -41.20
N ILE A 2 -48.30 -2.32 -40.04
CA ILE A 2 -47.13 -3.19 -39.76
C ILE A 2 -45.92 -2.31 -39.33
N LYS A 3 -45.68 -1.95 -38.06
CA LYS A 3 -45.67 -2.59 -36.72
C LYS A 3 -44.22 -2.75 -36.25
N ALA A 4 -43.86 -1.80 -35.39
CA ALA A 4 -42.55 -1.53 -34.81
C ALA A 4 -42.06 -2.63 -33.88
N TRP A 5 -40.80 -3.04 -34.01
CA TRP A 5 -40.01 -3.66 -32.93
C TRP A 5 -38.55 -3.21 -33.08
N LEU A 6 -38.20 -2.06 -32.51
CA LEU A 6 -36.81 -1.66 -32.28
C LEU A 6 -36.42 -2.19 -30.89
N THR A 7 -35.70 -3.31 -30.87
CA THR A 7 -35.01 -3.83 -29.69
C THR A 7 -33.88 -2.88 -29.34
N SER A 8 -34.10 -2.06 -28.32
CA SER A 8 -33.08 -1.22 -27.69
C SER A 8 -32.14 -2.11 -26.88
N ALA A 9 -30.95 -2.38 -27.41
CA ALA A 9 -29.87 -3.04 -26.68
C ALA A 9 -29.11 -1.98 -25.86
N ILE A 10 -29.43 -1.89 -24.56
CA ILE A 10 -28.70 -1.03 -23.62
C ILE A 10 -27.44 -1.80 -23.19
N LEU A 11 -26.30 -1.40 -23.75
CA LEU A 11 -24.98 -1.89 -23.37
C LEU A 11 -24.56 -1.17 -22.08
N VAL A 12 -24.77 -1.81 -20.93
CA VAL A 12 -24.24 -1.31 -19.64
C VAL A 12 -22.75 -1.59 -19.61
N VAL A 13 -21.93 -0.56 -19.86
CA VAL A 13 -20.49 -0.61 -19.64
C VAL A 13 -20.24 -0.34 -18.15
N SER A 14 -19.96 -1.40 -17.38
CA SER A 14 -19.47 -1.27 -16.01
C SER A 14 -18.00 -0.81 -16.06
N LEU A 15 -17.73 0.43 -15.66
CA LEU A 15 -16.36 0.88 -15.37
C LEU A 15 -15.95 0.28 -14.03
N GLU A 16 -15.18 -0.80 -14.05
CA GLU A 16 -14.46 -1.25 -12.86
C GLU A 16 -13.26 -0.33 -12.65
N LEU A 17 -13.35 0.54 -11.66
CA LEU A 17 -12.25 1.39 -11.22
C LEU A 17 -11.22 0.49 -10.47
N GLN A 18 -10.30 -0.12 -11.20
CA GLN A 18 -9.24 -0.93 -10.59
C GLN A 18 -8.28 -0.02 -9.79
N ALA A 19 -8.16 -0.30 -8.49
CA ALA A 19 -7.11 0.27 -7.66
C ALA A 19 -5.73 -0.08 -8.25
N ALA A 20 -4.80 0.87 -8.24
CA ALA A 20 -3.46 0.63 -8.72
C ALA A 20 -2.82 -0.53 -7.93
N PRO A 21 -2.14 -1.48 -8.61
CA PRO A 21 -1.59 -2.65 -7.95
C PRO A 21 -0.49 -2.26 -6.94
N LEU A 22 -0.45 -2.98 -5.83
CA LEU A 22 0.53 -2.77 -4.78
C LEU A 22 1.92 -3.23 -5.25
N THR A 23 2.93 -2.38 -5.08
CA THR A 23 4.29 -2.66 -5.53
C THR A 23 5.31 -2.18 -4.50
N VAL A 24 6.43 -2.91 -4.39
CA VAL A 24 7.61 -2.47 -3.65
C VAL A 24 8.39 -1.50 -4.54
N VAL A 25 8.57 -0.27 -4.07
CA VAL A 25 9.26 0.81 -4.80
C VAL A 25 10.62 1.16 -4.22
N ALA A 26 10.94 0.69 -3.01
CA ALA A 26 12.27 0.78 -2.43
C ALA A 26 12.52 -0.37 -1.45
N ILE A 27 13.80 -0.70 -1.27
CA ILE A 27 14.28 -1.62 -0.25
C ILE A 27 15.13 -0.79 0.72
N GLU A 28 14.82 -0.87 2.01
CA GLU A 28 15.35 0.02 3.04
C GLU A 28 16.44 -0.66 3.88
N SER A 29 16.42 -1.99 4.01
CA SER A 29 17.44 -2.76 4.71
C SER A 29 18.55 -3.30 3.81
N ASP A 30 19.71 -3.55 4.42
CA ASP A 30 20.84 -4.27 3.81
C ASP A 30 21.59 -5.03 4.92
N PRO A 31 21.62 -6.38 4.90
CA PRO A 31 21.00 -7.24 3.88
C PRO A 31 19.48 -7.37 4.07
N LEU A 32 18.75 -7.51 2.96
CA LEU A 32 17.31 -7.77 2.96
C LEU A 32 17.02 -9.18 3.47
N SER A 33 16.17 -9.31 4.49
CA SER A 33 15.77 -10.61 5.03
C SER A 33 14.72 -11.27 4.14
N LEU A 34 14.94 -12.54 3.80
CA LEU A 34 13.98 -13.36 3.05
C LEU A 34 13.29 -14.29 4.03
N LEU A 35 11.97 -14.21 4.12
CA LEU A 35 11.17 -14.91 5.11
C LEU A 35 10.25 -15.96 4.47
N ASP A 36 9.84 -16.91 5.29
CA ASP A 36 8.72 -17.82 5.00
C ASP A 36 7.36 -17.17 5.39
N PRO A 37 6.21 -17.82 5.09
CA PRO A 37 4.90 -17.27 5.44
C PRO A 37 4.66 -17.07 6.95
N LEU A 38 5.46 -17.72 7.80
CA LEU A 38 5.39 -17.63 9.27
C LEU A 38 6.39 -16.61 9.83
N GLY A 39 7.07 -15.83 8.96
CA GLY A 39 8.07 -14.84 9.35
C GLY A 39 9.42 -15.44 9.75
N LYS A 40 9.68 -16.72 9.48
CA LYS A 40 10.99 -17.32 9.77
C LYS A 40 12.00 -17.00 8.68
N PRO A 41 13.26 -16.72 9.03
CA PRO A 41 14.29 -16.41 8.05
C PRO A 41 14.65 -17.64 7.20
N LEU A 42 14.58 -17.48 5.89
CA LEU A 42 15.06 -18.41 4.87
C LEU A 42 16.48 -18.05 4.38
N GLY A 43 16.90 -16.81 4.59
CA GLY A 43 18.20 -16.28 4.19
C GLY A 43 18.19 -14.76 4.09
N SER A 44 19.24 -14.19 3.50
CA SER A 44 19.33 -12.76 3.27
C SER A 44 19.98 -12.42 1.93
N LEU A 45 19.60 -11.27 1.37
CA LEU A 45 20.04 -10.78 0.08
C LEU A 45 20.69 -9.41 0.25
N SER A 46 21.98 -9.31 -0.08
CA SER A 46 22.71 -8.03 -0.01
C SER A 46 22.30 -7.09 -1.14
N ARG A 47 22.47 -5.79 -0.92
CA ARG A 47 22.13 -4.72 -1.86
C ARG A 47 22.63 -4.94 -3.29
N ASP A 48 23.83 -5.50 -3.46
CA ASP A 48 24.43 -5.76 -4.77
C ASP A 48 23.71 -6.84 -5.59
N ARG A 49 22.86 -7.65 -4.94
CA ARG A 49 22.10 -8.74 -5.56
C ARG A 49 20.59 -8.47 -5.57
N LEU A 50 20.16 -7.26 -5.20
CA LEU A 50 18.75 -6.91 -5.21
C LEU A 50 18.21 -6.89 -6.65
N PRO A 51 16.93 -7.26 -6.85
CA PRO A 51 16.29 -7.20 -8.15
C PRO A 51 16.03 -5.76 -8.58
N GLN A 52 15.63 -5.58 -9.83
CA GLN A 52 15.12 -4.30 -10.30
C GLN A 52 13.76 -3.98 -9.67
N LEU A 53 13.61 -2.72 -9.26
CA LEU A 53 12.36 -2.16 -8.75
C LEU A 53 11.58 -1.49 -9.89
N PRO A 54 10.24 -1.41 -9.81
CA PRO A 54 9.39 -1.88 -8.71
C PRO A 54 9.09 -3.39 -8.77
N LEU A 55 8.94 -4.02 -7.60
CA LEU A 55 8.51 -5.42 -7.53
C LEU A 55 6.99 -5.51 -7.30
N PRO A 56 6.26 -6.35 -8.05
CA PRO A 56 4.85 -6.59 -7.78
C PRO A 56 4.67 -7.35 -6.46
N VAL A 57 3.78 -6.84 -5.60
CA VAL A 57 3.34 -7.57 -4.42
C VAL A 57 2.24 -8.55 -4.83
N LEU A 58 2.45 -9.83 -4.53
CA LEU A 58 1.52 -10.92 -4.86
C LEU A 58 0.47 -11.10 -3.76
N SER A 59 0.87 -10.94 -2.50
CA SER A 59 0.00 -11.11 -1.34
C SER A 59 0.56 -10.38 -0.11
N THR A 60 -0.26 -10.24 0.91
CA THR A 60 0.10 -9.75 2.25
C THR A 60 -0.53 -10.64 3.30
N ASN A 61 0.12 -10.83 4.46
CA ASN A 61 -0.43 -11.64 5.55
C ASN A 61 -0.64 -10.83 6.85
N GLU A 62 -1.14 -11.50 7.87
CA GLU A 62 -1.42 -10.95 9.21
C GLU A 62 -0.16 -10.52 9.99
N LEU A 63 1.01 -10.98 9.57
CA LEU A 63 2.31 -10.59 10.14
C LEU A 63 2.89 -9.34 9.44
N ASP A 64 2.09 -8.65 8.62
CA ASP A 64 2.49 -7.51 7.81
C ASP A 64 3.65 -7.82 6.85
N LEU A 65 3.74 -9.08 6.40
CA LEU A 65 4.71 -9.49 5.39
C LEU A 65 4.13 -9.32 3.99
N VAL A 66 4.99 -9.03 3.02
CA VAL A 66 4.63 -8.93 1.61
C VAL A 66 5.24 -10.07 0.81
N GLU A 67 4.41 -10.82 0.08
CA GLU A 67 4.87 -11.90 -0.81
C GLU A 67 5.29 -11.31 -2.15
N VAL A 68 6.50 -11.62 -2.60
CA VAL A 68 7.06 -11.18 -3.88
C VAL A 68 7.72 -12.35 -4.62
N GLN A 69 7.94 -12.16 -5.92
CA GLN A 69 8.70 -13.08 -6.75
C GLN A 69 10.15 -12.59 -6.87
N LEU A 70 11.11 -13.34 -6.30
CA LEU A 70 12.56 -13.11 -6.44
C LEU A 70 13.21 -14.35 -7.05
N ASP A 71 14.08 -14.20 -8.05
CA ASP A 71 14.84 -15.30 -8.66
C ASP A 71 14.02 -16.56 -8.97
N GLY A 72 12.78 -16.41 -9.45
CA GLY A 72 11.91 -17.56 -9.77
C GLY A 72 11.32 -18.29 -8.57
N ARG A 73 11.52 -17.80 -7.34
CA ARG A 73 10.84 -18.28 -6.12
C ARG A 73 9.95 -17.21 -5.46
N ARG A 74 8.91 -17.66 -4.75
CA ARG A 74 8.10 -16.80 -3.88
C ARG A 74 8.74 -16.72 -2.51
N VAL A 75 8.86 -15.51 -1.99
CA VAL A 75 9.45 -15.20 -0.67
C VAL A 75 8.65 -14.08 -0.03
N TRP A 76 8.73 -14.01 1.30
CA TRP A 76 8.10 -12.97 2.09
C TRP A 76 9.14 -11.95 2.54
N LEU A 77 8.81 -10.67 2.48
CA LEU A 77 9.62 -9.57 2.99
C LEU A 77 8.87 -8.87 4.12
N ASP A 78 9.59 -8.41 5.13
CA ASP A 78 9.01 -7.59 6.19
C ASP A 78 8.68 -6.19 5.62
N ARG A 79 7.51 -5.64 5.95
CA ARG A 79 7.15 -4.28 5.48
C ARG A 79 8.02 -3.18 6.06
N MET A 80 8.74 -3.44 7.16
CA MET A 80 9.76 -2.53 7.70
C MET A 80 11.04 -2.50 6.87
N ASP A 81 11.27 -3.52 6.04
CA ASP A 81 12.44 -3.63 5.17
C ASP A 81 12.19 -3.02 3.78
N VAL A 82 10.94 -2.70 3.43
CA VAL A 82 10.55 -2.27 2.08
C VAL A 82 9.55 -1.12 2.08
N ARG A 83 9.65 -0.25 1.08
CA ARG A 83 8.65 0.79 0.83
C ARG A 83 7.70 0.36 -0.26
N LEU A 84 6.40 0.50 -0.01
CA LEU A 84 5.35 0.24 -0.99
C LEU A 84 4.91 1.54 -1.69
N ASN A 85 4.35 1.42 -2.89
CA ASN A 85 3.76 2.56 -3.62
C ASN A 85 2.51 3.15 -2.94
N GLN A 86 1.91 2.42 -2.01
CA GLN A 86 0.74 2.81 -1.23
C GLN A 86 1.00 2.50 0.25
N GLY A 87 0.70 3.45 1.13
CA GLY A 87 0.81 3.27 2.57
C GLY A 87 -0.43 2.60 3.16
N ALA A 88 -0.30 2.05 4.37
CA ALA A 88 -1.47 1.68 5.16
C ALA A 88 -2.15 2.94 5.70
N GLU A 89 -3.44 3.08 5.43
CA GLU A 89 -4.25 4.13 6.05
C GLU A 89 -4.69 3.69 7.44
N VAL A 90 -4.24 4.40 8.48
CA VAL A 90 -4.66 4.16 9.86
C VAL A 90 -5.82 5.10 10.18
N LYS A 91 -7.00 4.53 10.45
CA LYS A 91 -8.18 5.29 10.90
C LYS A 91 -7.94 5.78 12.33
N MET A 92 -7.52 7.03 12.44
CA MET A 92 -7.42 7.72 13.73
C MET A 92 -8.74 8.40 14.05
N PRO A 93 -9.27 8.26 15.29
CA PRO A 93 -10.46 9.00 15.69
C PRO A 93 -10.18 10.50 15.59
N CYS A 94 -11.17 11.23 15.10
CA CYS A 94 -11.11 12.68 14.99
C CYS A 94 -11.02 13.32 16.37
N ALA A 95 -9.84 13.83 16.72
CA ALA A 95 -9.63 14.58 17.96
C ALA A 95 -9.83 16.07 17.70
N LYS A 96 -10.75 16.68 18.43
CA LYS A 96 -10.87 18.15 18.47
C LYS A 96 -9.65 18.71 19.20
N LEU A 97 -8.78 19.38 18.46
CA LEU A 97 -7.68 20.11 19.06
C LEU A 97 -8.24 21.27 19.89
N ALA A 98 -7.69 21.46 21.10
CA ALA A 98 -7.96 22.66 21.86
C ALA A 98 -7.48 23.87 21.05
N SER A 99 -8.41 24.76 20.70
CA SER A 99 -8.08 26.01 20.03
C SER A 99 -7.24 26.87 20.97
N GLY A 100 -5.95 27.03 20.70
CA GLY A 100 -5.07 27.94 21.46
C GLY A 100 -3.64 27.46 21.72
N THR A 101 -3.30 26.18 21.47
CA THR A 101 -1.95 25.62 21.72
C THR A 101 -0.96 25.78 20.56
N ALA A 102 -1.17 26.77 19.69
CA ALA A 102 -0.13 27.20 18.76
C ALA A 102 0.89 28.05 19.54
N ASP A 103 1.73 27.40 20.34
CA ASP A 103 2.87 28.06 20.96
C ASP A 103 3.88 28.42 19.86
N ARG A 104 3.76 29.64 19.33
CA ARG A 104 4.66 30.19 18.31
C ARG A 104 6.05 30.52 18.86
N SER A 105 6.31 30.37 20.16
CA SER A 105 7.60 30.70 20.77
C SER A 105 8.65 29.62 20.57
N SER A 106 8.25 28.36 20.36
CA SER A 106 9.17 27.21 20.36
C SER A 106 9.78 26.87 18.99
N GLY A 107 9.32 27.49 17.90
CA GLY A 107 9.75 27.14 16.54
C GLY A 107 9.37 25.71 16.08
N ALA A 108 8.63 24.96 16.91
CA ALA A 108 8.18 23.62 16.60
C ALA A 108 6.98 23.64 15.64
N THR A 109 6.96 22.71 14.68
CA THR A 109 5.83 22.53 13.76
C THR A 109 4.93 21.42 14.31
N LEU A 110 3.65 21.72 14.54
CA LEU A 110 2.64 20.70 14.85
C LEU A 110 2.19 20.05 13.54
N GLY A 111 2.34 18.72 13.44
CA GLY A 111 1.82 17.94 12.31
C GLY A 111 0.32 17.72 12.45
N TYR A 112 -0.45 18.11 11.44
CA TYR A 112 -1.90 17.88 11.37
C TYR A 112 -2.21 16.84 10.29
N GLY A 113 -3.09 15.88 10.60
CA GLY A 113 -3.57 14.89 9.62
C GLY A 113 -4.51 15.50 8.57
N ALA A 114 -4.91 14.70 7.58
CA ALA A 114 -5.96 15.07 6.64
C ALA A 114 -7.22 15.40 7.46
N GLY A 115 -7.70 16.64 7.38
CA GLY A 115 -8.71 17.18 8.30
C GLY A 115 -9.97 16.31 8.40
N CYS A 116 -10.65 16.42 9.54
CA CYS A 116 -11.87 15.67 9.81
C CYS A 116 -13.05 16.18 8.96
N ALA A 117 -13.80 15.26 8.35
CA ALA A 117 -15.12 15.58 7.82
C ALA A 117 -16.04 16.01 8.98
N LYS A 118 -16.90 17.00 8.74
CA LYS A 118 -17.97 17.35 9.67
C LYS A 118 -19.08 16.32 9.47
N GLU A 119 -19.23 15.40 10.42
CA GLU A 119 -20.46 14.63 10.57
C GLU A 119 -21.59 15.50 11.12
#